data_AF-A0A9E3YXQ1-F1
#
_entry.id   AF-A0A9E3YXQ1-F1
#
_cell.length_a   1.000
_cell.length_b   1.000
_cell.length_c   1.000
_cell.angle_alpha   90.00
_cell.angle_beta   90.00
_cell.angle_gamma   90.00
#
_symmetry.space_group_name_H-M   'P 1'
#
loop_
_entity.id
_entity.type
_entity.pdbx_description
1 polymer ?
#
loop_
_entity_poly.entity_id
_entity_poly.type
_entity_poly.pdbx_seq_one_letter_code
_entity_poly.pdbx_strand_id
1 'polypeptide(L)'
;MDEAELNTPNIVSRQHLIEAIVGMTLLVLAFFAIASSDVSATGTRTYWSLLILVFAVTAFASDRIHTGHSFGHLPSALTIFLHWLGIFAAIQIVHYLVATDRMANADIGLTNGLVLALGTYLFGLYSNWRMAVIGFALALGTAGVAFIEEFVWFLFIVAVVAILILFFGAKLIKSH
;
A
#
# COMPACT_ATOMS: atom_id res chain seq x y z
N MET A 1 30.29 32.50 -4.77
CA MET A 1 29.33 31.89 -5.73
C MET A 1 29.17 30.47 -5.23
N ASP A 2 28.16 30.25 -4.40
CA ASP A 2 28.08 29.10 -3.50
C ASP A 2 27.68 27.84 -4.24
N GLU A 3 28.44 26.76 -4.03
CA GLU A 3 28.12 25.40 -4.51
C GLU A 3 26.77 24.87 -3.99
N ALA A 4 26.14 25.57 -3.03
CA ALA A 4 24.85 25.23 -2.45
C ALA A 4 23.65 25.40 -3.42
N GLU A 5 23.76 26.23 -4.47
CA GLU A 5 22.64 26.45 -5.41
C GLU A 5 22.57 25.43 -6.54
N LEU A 6 23.65 24.70 -6.86
CA LEU A 6 23.68 23.81 -8.03
C LEU A 6 23.08 22.42 -7.79
N ASN A 7 22.75 22.05 -6.54
CA ASN A 7 22.44 20.67 -6.16
C ASN A 7 21.03 20.45 -5.53
N THR A 8 20.29 21.53 -5.26
CA THR A 8 18.95 21.47 -4.66
C THR A 8 17.84 20.88 -5.57
N PRO A 9 17.81 21.07 -6.91
CA PRO A 9 16.72 20.50 -7.72
C PRO A 9 16.84 18.96 -7.89
N ASN A 10 18.05 18.40 -7.83
CA ASN A 10 18.28 16.97 -8.05
C ASN A 10 17.80 16.08 -6.88
N ILE A 11 17.91 16.55 -5.63
CA ILE A 11 17.58 15.74 -4.44
C ILE A 11 16.07 15.57 -4.30
N VAL A 12 15.30 16.65 -4.46
CA VAL A 12 13.83 16.63 -4.36
C VAL A 12 13.22 15.77 -5.49
N SER A 13 13.73 15.90 -6.71
CA SER A 13 13.29 15.07 -7.85
C SER A 13 13.56 13.58 -7.62
N ARG A 14 14.70 13.22 -7.02
CA ARG A 14 15.05 11.82 -6.71
C ARG A 14 14.14 11.23 -5.63
N GLN A 15 13.80 12.00 -4.60
CA GLN A 15 12.90 11.53 -3.54
C GLN A 15 11.50 11.19 -4.08
N HIS A 16 10.91 12.08 -4.89
CA HIS A 16 9.60 11.82 -5.50
C HIS A 16 9.61 10.59 -6.41
N LEU A 17 10.72 10.37 -7.15
CA LEU A 17 10.89 9.18 -7.97
C LEU A 17 10.95 7.90 -7.13
N ILE A 18 11.74 7.89 -6.05
CA ILE A 18 11.84 6.73 -5.15
C ILE A 18 10.47 6.41 -4.55
N GLU A 19 9.75 7.41 -4.06
CA GLU A 19 8.41 7.22 -3.47
C GLU A 19 7.39 6.71 -4.49
N ALA A 20 7.46 7.18 -5.75
CA ALA A 20 6.62 6.67 -6.83
C ALA A 20 6.96 5.21 -7.18
N ILE A 21 8.25 4.85 -7.25
CA ILE A 21 8.71 3.47 -7.50
C ILE A 21 8.26 2.55 -6.36
N VAL A 22 8.40 2.99 -5.10
CA VAL A 22 7.94 2.24 -3.93
C VAL A 22 6.42 2.03 -4.00
N GLY A 23 5.64 3.10 -4.25
CA GLY A 23 4.19 3.00 -4.38
C GLY A 23 3.76 2.07 -5.51
N MET A 24 4.42 2.16 -6.67
CA MET A 24 4.21 1.25 -7.81
C MET A 24 4.51 -0.21 -7.43
N THR A 25 5.62 -0.43 -6.72
CA THR A 25 6.02 -1.78 -6.27
C THR A 25 4.95 -2.37 -5.34
N LEU A 26 4.45 -1.59 -4.38
CA LEU A 26 3.38 -2.02 -3.47
C LEU A 26 2.09 -2.38 -4.22
N LEU A 27 1.69 -1.55 -5.21
CA LEU A 27 0.51 -1.83 -6.03
C LEU A 27 0.68 -3.10 -6.85
N VAL A 28 1.81 -3.28 -7.53
CA VAL A 28 2.08 -4.49 -8.33
C VAL A 28 2.06 -5.73 -7.45
N LEU A 29 2.74 -5.71 -6.29
CA LEU A 29 2.76 -6.84 -5.37
C LEU A 29 1.36 -7.20 -4.84
N ALA A 30 0.54 -6.19 -4.55
CA ALA A 30 -0.82 -6.39 -4.06
C ALA A 30 -1.79 -6.86 -5.15
N PHE A 31 -1.71 -6.30 -6.35
CA PHE A 31 -2.50 -6.75 -7.49
C PHE A 31 -2.16 -8.20 -7.88
N PHE A 32 -0.87 -8.55 -7.85
CA PHE A 32 -0.45 -9.93 -8.02
C PHE A 32 -1.03 -10.83 -6.92
N ALA A 33 -1.01 -10.39 -5.66
CA ALA A 33 -1.64 -11.12 -4.55
C ALA A 33 -3.11 -11.43 -4.82
N ILE A 34 -3.87 -10.41 -5.24
CA ILE A 34 -5.29 -10.53 -5.55
C ILE A 34 -5.49 -11.54 -6.69
N ALA A 35 -4.74 -11.39 -7.78
CA ALA A 35 -4.84 -12.24 -8.96
C ALA A 35 -4.40 -13.69 -8.72
N SER A 36 -3.51 -13.96 -7.76
CA SER A 36 -2.98 -15.30 -7.50
C SER A 36 -3.65 -16.02 -6.32
N SER A 37 -4.67 -15.42 -5.70
CA SER A 37 -5.20 -15.89 -4.40
C SER A 37 -5.99 -17.21 -4.46
N ASP A 38 -6.45 -17.62 -5.64
CA ASP A 38 -7.24 -18.84 -5.86
C ASP A 38 -6.41 -20.12 -6.09
N VAL A 39 -5.11 -19.98 -6.39
CA VAL A 39 -4.24 -21.11 -6.80
C VAL A 39 -3.94 -22.10 -5.66
N SER A 40 -3.66 -21.62 -4.43
CA SER A 40 -3.41 -22.50 -3.28
C SER A 40 -3.60 -21.80 -1.92
N ALA A 41 -4.36 -22.41 -1.01
CA ALA A 41 -4.69 -21.77 0.28
C ALA A 41 -3.45 -21.48 1.16
N THR A 42 -2.50 -22.40 1.26
CA THR A 42 -1.28 -22.22 2.07
C THR A 42 -0.31 -21.21 1.45
N GLY A 43 -0.15 -21.24 0.12
CA GLY A 43 0.69 -20.27 -0.59
C GLY A 43 0.13 -18.85 -0.48
N THR A 44 -1.18 -18.70 -0.66
CA THR A 44 -1.91 -17.43 -0.52
C THR A 44 -1.74 -16.85 0.89
N ARG A 45 -1.90 -17.65 1.95
CA ARG A 45 -1.72 -17.17 3.34
C ARG A 45 -0.33 -16.61 3.61
N THR A 46 0.72 -17.31 3.18
CA THR A 46 2.11 -16.87 3.36
C THR A 46 2.38 -15.61 2.56
N TYR A 47 1.91 -15.56 1.31
CA TYR A 47 2.09 -14.40 0.45
C TYR A 47 1.45 -13.14 1.05
N TRP A 48 0.19 -13.21 1.48
CA TRP A 48 -0.48 -12.08 2.14
C TRP A 48 0.21 -11.65 3.43
N SER A 49 0.71 -12.60 4.22
CA SER A 49 1.44 -12.30 5.46
C SER A 49 2.74 -11.52 5.20
N LEU A 50 3.51 -11.92 4.18
CA LEU A 50 4.71 -11.22 3.75
C LEU A 50 4.40 -9.86 3.14
N LEU A 51 3.31 -9.75 2.37
CA LEU A 51 2.88 -8.50 1.77
C LEU A 51 2.56 -7.44 2.83
N ILE A 52 1.84 -7.82 3.88
CA ILE A 52 1.53 -6.92 5.01
C ILE A 52 2.83 -6.44 5.68
N LEU A 53 3.81 -7.32 5.84
CA LEU A 53 5.11 -6.95 6.41
C LEU A 53 5.82 -5.90 5.53
N VAL A 54 5.80 -6.06 4.21
CA VAL A 54 6.38 -5.09 3.26
C VAL A 54 5.68 -3.73 3.38
N PHE A 55 4.35 -3.71 3.47
CA PHE A 55 3.59 -2.49 3.67
C PHE A 55 3.90 -1.84 5.04
N ALA A 56 3.98 -2.63 6.11
CA ALA A 56 4.28 -2.15 7.46
C ALA A 56 5.69 -1.54 7.56
N VAL A 57 6.70 -2.19 6.96
CA VAL A 57 8.08 -1.67 6.89
C VAL A 57 8.12 -0.39 6.07
N THR A 58 7.41 -0.34 4.94
CA THR A 58 7.36 0.86 4.10
C THR A 58 6.67 2.01 4.82
N ALA A 59 5.58 1.75 5.53
CA ALA A 59 4.86 2.71 6.36
C ALA A 59 5.76 3.28 7.46
N PHE A 60 6.49 2.40 8.17
CA PHE A 60 7.44 2.81 9.20
C PHE A 60 8.56 3.68 8.62
N ALA A 61 9.21 3.24 7.54
CA ALA A 61 10.27 3.99 6.89
C ALA A 61 9.77 5.36 6.41
N SER A 62 8.59 5.40 5.79
CA SER A 62 7.93 6.62 5.34
C SER A 62 7.67 7.60 6.49
N ASP A 63 7.15 7.12 7.63
CA ASP A 63 6.90 7.96 8.81
C ASP A 63 8.20 8.62 9.29
N ARG A 64 9.30 7.86 9.40
CA ARG A 64 10.60 8.39 9.85
C ARG A 64 11.17 9.43 8.90
N ILE A 65 11.04 9.22 7.60
CA ILE A 65 11.55 10.15 6.59
C ILE A 65 10.77 11.48 6.61
N HIS A 66 9.44 11.45 6.76
CA HIS A 66 8.60 12.65 6.60
C HIS A 66 8.40 13.44 7.89
N THR A 67 8.32 12.77 9.04
CA THR A 67 8.11 13.46 10.33
C THR A 67 9.42 13.87 11.00
N GLY A 68 10.55 13.35 10.55
CA GLY A 68 11.85 13.54 11.20
C GLY A 68 11.92 12.92 12.61
N HIS A 69 10.93 12.12 13.02
CA HIS A 69 10.94 11.42 14.29
C HIS A 69 12.17 10.52 14.38
N SER A 70 12.92 10.60 15.49
CA SER A 70 14.00 9.65 15.76
C SER A 70 13.45 8.22 15.74
N PHE A 71 14.28 7.25 15.37
CA PHE A 71 13.90 5.82 15.37
C PHE A 71 13.35 5.35 16.73
N GLY A 72 13.71 6.02 17.83
CA GLY A 72 13.24 5.72 19.19
C GLY A 72 11.91 6.38 19.60
N HIS A 73 11.23 7.14 18.72
CA HIS A 73 9.94 7.74 19.05
C HIS A 73 8.85 6.66 19.20
N LEU A 74 8.71 6.19 20.44
CA LEU A 74 7.88 5.04 20.83
C LEU A 74 6.38 5.23 20.56
N PRO A 75 5.76 6.41 20.78
CA PRO A 75 4.33 6.59 20.49
C PRO A 75 4.00 6.35 19.01
N SER A 76 4.75 6.96 18.09
CA SER A 76 4.55 6.72 16.64
C SER A 76 4.81 5.26 16.29
N ALA A 77 5.92 4.67 16.78
CA ALA A 77 6.25 3.27 16.51
C ALA A 77 5.11 2.32 16.93
N LEU A 78 4.54 2.55 18.12
CA LEU A 78 3.47 1.73 18.65
C LEU A 78 2.18 1.89 17.85
N THR A 79 1.81 3.12 17.47
CA THR A 79 0.64 3.37 16.60
C THR A 79 0.78 2.66 15.26
N ILE A 80 1.94 2.78 14.60
CA ILE A 80 2.21 2.10 13.33
C ILE A 80 2.13 0.59 13.53
N PHE A 81 2.78 0.05 14.57
CA PHE A 81 2.76 -1.38 14.87
C PHE A 81 1.34 -1.90 15.10
N LEU A 82 0.55 -1.24 15.96
CA LEU A 82 -0.82 -1.65 16.26
C LEU A 82 -1.74 -1.58 15.04
N HIS A 83 -1.57 -0.56 14.20
CA HIS A 83 -2.32 -0.43 12.95
C HIS A 83 -2.08 -1.61 12.01
N TRP A 84 -0.82 -1.93 11.74
CA TRP A 84 -0.45 -3.04 10.86
C TRP A 84 -0.72 -4.41 11.50
N LEU A 85 -0.63 -4.53 12.82
CA LEU A 85 -1.03 -5.72 13.56
C LEU A 85 -2.53 -5.99 13.41
N GLY A 86 -3.37 -4.95 13.45
CA GLY A 86 -4.81 -5.06 13.22
C GLY A 86 -5.14 -5.58 11.81
N ILE A 87 -4.47 -5.04 10.79
CA ILE A 87 -4.59 -5.50 9.40
C ILE A 87 -4.14 -6.95 9.25
N PHE A 88 -2.99 -7.29 9.85
CA PHE A 88 -2.47 -8.66 9.88
C PHE A 88 -3.48 -9.62 10.50
N ALA A 89 -4.00 -9.30 11.69
CA ALA A 89 -4.99 -10.11 12.38
C ALA A 89 -6.27 -10.30 11.54
N ALA A 90 -6.78 -9.23 10.92
CA ALA A 90 -7.95 -9.29 10.04
C ALA A 90 -7.73 -10.26 8.87
N ILE A 91 -6.57 -10.19 8.20
CA ILE A 91 -6.23 -11.12 7.11
C ILE A 91 -6.09 -12.55 7.61
N GLN A 92 -5.53 -12.79 8.80
CA GLN A 92 -5.50 -14.14 9.38
C GLN A 92 -6.90 -14.68 9.68
N ILE A 93 -7.81 -13.81 10.14
CA ILE A 93 -9.22 -14.18 10.38
C ILE A 93 -9.89 -14.58 9.05
N VAL A 94 -9.66 -13.86 7.95
CA VAL A 94 -10.18 -14.24 6.62
C VAL A 94 -9.75 -15.67 6.25
N HIS A 95 -8.46 -15.99 6.40
CA HIS A 95 -7.96 -17.35 6.13
C HIS A 95 -8.57 -18.40 7.07
N TYR A 96 -8.81 -18.05 8.34
CA TYR A 96 -9.49 -18.91 9.29
C TYR A 96 -10.96 -19.17 8.89
N LEU A 97 -11.67 -18.16 8.38
CA LEU A 97 -13.04 -18.30 7.88
C LEU A 97 -13.11 -19.23 6.66
N VAL A 98 -12.14 -19.15 5.74
CA VAL A 98 -12.05 -20.10 4.63
C VAL A 98 -11.71 -21.51 5.13
N ALA A 99 -10.78 -21.65 6.08
CA ALA A 99 -10.40 -22.95 6.63
C ALA A 99 -11.54 -23.65 7.42
N THR A 100 -12.58 -22.91 7.80
CA THR A 100 -13.78 -23.42 8.51
C THR A 100 -15.02 -23.48 7.62
N ASP A 101 -14.82 -23.38 6.30
CA ASP A 101 -15.86 -23.41 5.26
C ASP A 101 -16.95 -22.34 5.46
N ARG A 102 -16.59 -21.20 6.09
CA ARG A 102 -17.48 -20.05 6.28
C ARG A 102 -17.36 -19.01 5.17
N MET A 103 -16.36 -19.14 4.32
CA MET A 103 -16.08 -18.27 3.18
C MET A 103 -15.44 -19.12 2.06
N ALA A 104 -15.70 -18.80 0.79
CA ALA A 104 -15.11 -19.55 -0.30
C ALA A 104 -13.64 -19.15 -0.51
N ASN A 105 -12.81 -20.09 -0.98
CA ASN A 105 -11.39 -19.81 -1.29
C ASN A 105 -11.23 -18.73 -2.37
N ALA A 106 -12.19 -18.64 -3.31
CA ALA A 106 -12.20 -17.61 -4.35
C ALA A 106 -12.35 -16.18 -3.78
N ASP A 107 -12.92 -16.02 -2.58
CA ASP A 107 -13.18 -14.71 -1.98
C ASP A 107 -11.95 -14.11 -1.27
N ILE A 108 -10.88 -14.91 -1.08
CA ILE A 108 -9.70 -14.50 -0.30
C ILE A 108 -9.04 -13.26 -0.91
N GLY A 109 -8.80 -13.28 -2.22
CA GLY A 109 -8.08 -12.20 -2.90
C GLY A 109 -8.81 -10.86 -2.77
N LEU A 110 -10.13 -10.88 -3.01
CA LEU A 110 -10.97 -9.68 -2.91
C LEU A 110 -11.10 -9.19 -1.46
N THR A 111 -11.35 -10.10 -0.52
CA THR A 111 -11.54 -9.74 0.89
C THR A 111 -10.25 -9.21 1.51
N ASN A 112 -9.12 -9.86 1.29
CA ASN A 112 -7.82 -9.38 1.76
C ASN A 112 -7.40 -8.10 1.05
N GLY A 113 -7.68 -7.97 -0.26
CA GLY A 113 -7.46 -6.74 -1.02
C GLY A 113 -8.22 -5.56 -0.42
N LEU A 114 -9.48 -5.75 -0.06
CA LEU A 114 -10.30 -4.74 0.61
C LEU A 114 -9.74 -4.37 1.99
N VAL A 115 -9.37 -5.35 2.82
CA VAL A 115 -8.79 -5.13 4.16
C VAL A 115 -7.48 -4.34 4.05
N LEU A 116 -6.60 -4.74 3.14
CA LEU A 116 -5.33 -4.06 2.90
C LEU A 116 -5.54 -2.64 2.34
N ALA A 117 -6.48 -2.47 1.41
CA ALA A 117 -6.83 -1.17 0.83
C ALA A 117 -7.30 -0.19 1.91
N LEU A 118 -8.28 -0.59 2.73
CA LEU A 118 -8.81 0.24 3.81
C LEU A 118 -7.73 0.56 4.85
N GLY A 119 -6.96 -0.46 5.27
CA GLY A 119 -5.86 -0.28 6.22
C GLY A 119 -4.80 0.70 5.71
N THR A 120 -4.39 0.58 4.45
CA THR A 120 -3.42 1.48 3.82
C THR A 120 -3.99 2.90 3.67
N TYR A 121 -5.27 3.01 3.29
CA TYR A 121 -5.95 4.29 3.16
C TYR A 121 -6.00 5.05 4.49
N LEU A 122 -6.47 4.39 5.55
CA LEU A 122 -6.57 4.99 6.89
C LEU A 122 -5.20 5.40 7.43
N PHE A 123 -4.16 4.56 7.22
CA PHE A 123 -2.79 4.93 7.57
C PHE A 123 -2.38 6.25 6.91
N GLY A 124 -2.71 6.39 5.63
CA GLY A 124 -2.33 7.57 4.87
C GLY A 124 -3.02 8.85 5.30
N LEU A 125 -4.22 8.77 5.89
CA LEU A 125 -4.93 9.96 6.38
C LEU A 125 -4.23 10.63 7.56
N TYR A 126 -3.56 9.87 8.44
CA TYR A 126 -2.92 10.44 9.63
C TYR A 126 -1.39 10.51 9.58
N SER A 127 -0.71 9.77 8.67
CA SER A 127 0.76 9.75 8.60
C SER A 127 1.29 10.22 7.24
N ASN A 128 0.86 9.61 6.13
CA ASN A 128 1.35 9.97 4.79
C ASN A 128 0.26 9.88 3.71
N TRP A 129 -0.14 11.02 3.15
CA TRP A 129 -1.15 11.12 2.09
C TRP A 129 -0.89 10.19 0.89
N ARG A 130 0.36 9.84 0.59
CA ARG A 130 0.72 8.89 -0.48
C ARG A 130 0.17 7.49 -0.22
N MET A 131 0.19 7.05 1.04
CA MET A 131 -0.43 5.78 1.44
C MET A 131 -1.95 5.86 1.27
N ALA A 132 -2.57 7.03 1.42
CA ALA A 132 -3.99 7.20 1.15
C ALA A 132 -4.30 6.97 -0.33
N VAL A 133 -3.48 7.52 -1.23
CA VAL A 133 -3.60 7.28 -2.69
C VAL A 133 -3.41 5.80 -3.03
N ILE A 134 -2.40 5.13 -2.44
CA ILE A 134 -2.16 3.71 -2.66
C ILE A 134 -3.35 2.88 -2.17
N GLY A 135 -3.85 3.13 -0.95
CA GLY A 135 -5.02 2.44 -0.41
C GLY A 135 -6.27 2.64 -1.26
N PHE A 136 -6.50 3.85 -1.77
CA PHE A 136 -7.60 4.14 -2.68
C PHE A 136 -7.46 3.40 -4.02
N ALA A 137 -6.26 3.40 -4.60
CA ALA A 137 -5.98 2.64 -5.82
C ALA A 137 -6.17 1.12 -5.62
N LEU A 138 -5.78 0.58 -4.46
CA LEU A 138 -6.05 -0.81 -4.10
C LEU A 138 -7.54 -1.10 -3.98
N ALA A 139 -8.32 -0.19 -3.40
CA ALA A 139 -9.77 -0.34 -3.29
C ALA A 139 -10.42 -0.38 -4.69
N LEU A 140 -10.01 0.53 -5.58
CA LEU A 140 -10.46 0.52 -6.97
C LEU A 140 -10.06 -0.77 -7.68
N GLY A 141 -8.80 -1.19 -7.57
CA GLY A 141 -8.31 -2.42 -8.17
C GLY A 141 -9.09 -3.65 -7.70
N THR A 142 -9.30 -3.76 -6.40
CA THR A 142 -10.09 -4.84 -5.78
C THR A 142 -11.53 -4.83 -6.28
N ALA A 143 -12.19 -3.66 -6.30
CA ALA A 143 -13.55 -3.54 -6.81
C ALA A 143 -13.65 -3.88 -8.30
N GLY A 144 -12.69 -3.43 -9.11
CA GLY A 144 -12.68 -3.69 -10.55
C GLY A 144 -12.56 -5.16 -10.91
N VAL A 145 -11.76 -5.94 -10.17
CA VAL A 145 -11.65 -7.40 -10.36
C VAL A 145 -13.00 -8.09 -10.20
N ALA A 146 -13.90 -7.57 -9.36
CA ALA A 146 -15.23 -8.15 -9.16
C ALA A 146 -16.20 -7.92 -10.34
N PHE A 147 -15.96 -6.93 -11.20
CA PHE A 147 -16.92 -6.51 -12.25
C PHE A 147 -16.38 -6.63 -13.68
N ILE A 148 -15.07 -6.81 -13.88
CA ILE A 148 -14.43 -6.69 -15.19
C ILE A 148 -13.80 -8.03 -15.58
N GLU A 149 -14.29 -8.62 -16.68
CA GLU A 149 -13.75 -9.87 -17.23
C GLU A 149 -12.27 -9.74 -17.63
N GLU A 150 -11.88 -8.60 -18.23
CA GLU A 150 -10.49 -8.27 -18.56
C GLU A 150 -9.81 -7.39 -17.49
N PHE A 151 -9.82 -7.85 -16.23
CA PHE A 151 -9.38 -7.05 -15.08
C PHE A 151 -7.92 -6.55 -15.17
N VAL A 152 -7.04 -7.22 -15.94
CA VAL A 152 -5.61 -6.84 -16.06
C VAL A 152 -5.44 -5.43 -16.64
N TRP A 153 -6.20 -5.07 -17.70
CA TRP A 153 -6.14 -3.74 -18.30
C TRP A 153 -6.65 -2.66 -17.34
N PHE A 154 -7.69 -2.99 -16.57
CA PHE A 154 -8.22 -2.09 -15.56
C PHE A 154 -7.20 -1.83 -14.44
N LEU A 155 -6.56 -2.88 -13.91
CA LEU A 155 -5.51 -2.75 -12.90
C LEU A 155 -4.33 -1.91 -13.41
N PHE A 156 -3.96 -2.07 -14.68
CA PHE A 156 -2.92 -1.25 -15.31
C PHE A 156 -3.31 0.23 -15.33
N ILE A 157 -4.53 0.58 -15.75
CA ILE A 157 -5.02 1.97 -15.74
C ILE A 157 -5.01 2.54 -14.32
N VAL A 158 -5.51 1.80 -13.34
CA VAL A 158 -5.53 2.22 -11.93
C VAL A 158 -4.11 2.48 -11.41
N ALA A 159 -3.15 1.60 -11.74
CA ALA A 159 -1.75 1.78 -11.36
C ALA A 159 -1.14 3.04 -12.00
N VAL A 160 -1.37 3.25 -13.30
CA VAL A 160 -0.86 4.44 -14.01
C VAL A 160 -1.43 5.72 -13.41
N VAL A 161 -2.74 5.78 -13.15
CA VAL A 161 -3.39 6.95 -12.53
C VAL A 161 -2.81 7.21 -11.14
N ALA A 162 -2.63 6.17 -10.32
CA ALA A 162 -2.03 6.31 -9.00
C ALA A 162 -0.59 6.86 -9.08
N ILE A 163 0.22 6.38 -10.03
CA ILE A 163 1.59 6.87 -10.24
C ILE A 163 1.60 8.35 -10.62
N LEU A 164 0.73 8.78 -11.53
CA LEU A 164 0.61 10.18 -11.91
C LEU A 164 0.24 11.05 -10.69
N ILE A 165 -0.72 10.60 -9.86
CA ILE A 165 -1.09 11.30 -8.64
C ILE A 165 0.09 11.37 -7.65
N LEU A 166 0.83 10.28 -7.45
CA LEU A 166 1.99 10.25 -6.55
C LEU A 166 3.12 11.19 -7.02
N PHE A 167 3.28 11.36 -8.34
CA PHE A 167 4.31 12.22 -8.92
C PHE A 167 3.91 13.70 -8.92
N PHE A 168 2.68 14.02 -9.34
CA PHE A 168 2.22 15.41 -9.48
C PHE A 168 1.53 15.96 -8.24
N GLY A 169 0.89 15.13 -7.42
CA GLY A 169 0.18 15.54 -6.20
C GLY A 169 1.10 16.20 -5.17
N ALA A 170 2.38 15.82 -5.14
CA ALA A 170 3.38 16.47 -4.27
C ALA A 170 3.61 17.95 -4.61
N LYS A 171 3.38 18.37 -5.87
CA LYS A 171 3.46 19.78 -6.29
C LYS A 171 2.24 20.58 -5.89
N LEU A 172 1.05 19.96 -5.88
CA LEU A 172 -0.22 20.60 -5.55
C LEU A 172 -0.39 20.83 -4.04
N ILE A 173 0.07 19.91 -3.20
CA ILE A 173 -0.05 20.04 -1.74
C ILE A 173 0.88 21.13 -1.17
N LYS A 174 1.97 21.46 -1.86
CA LYS A 174 2.92 22.53 -1.46
C LYS A 174 2.52 23.93 -1.93
N SER A 175 1.50 24.08 -2.78
CA SER A 175 1.09 25.39 -3.32
C SER A 175 -0.01 26.08 -2.51
N HIS A 176 -0.34 25.56 -1.33
CA HIS A 176 -1.23 26.14 -0.34
C HIS A 176 -0.52 26.18 1.01
#